data_AF-A0A849KPZ7-F1
#
_entry.id   AF-A0A849KPZ7-F1
#
_cell.length_a   1.000
_cell.length_b   1.000
_cell.length_c   1.000
_cell.angle_alpha   90.00
_cell.angle_beta   90.00
_cell.angle_gamma   90.00
#
_symmetry.space_group_name_H-M   'P 1'
#
loop_
_entity.id
_entity.type
_entity.pdbx_description
1 polymer ?
#
loop_
_entity_poly.entity_id
_entity_poly.type
_entity_poly.pdbx_seq_one_letter_code
_entity_poly.pdbx_strand_id
1 'polypeptide(L)'
;MRILIVKLSSLGDVVQTLPVVHDIHARFPGAAVDWVVEEAFAPLLRQAPTIARVLPLAQRRWRKARWDSGVRRERREFLRVLREQSYDAVLDLQGLIKSALVARKARLAPGGFTASFGNRSELCGYEWPVRYLVNRAVPMPRRVHAVARTRWMAAAALGYDTAVVVEQPPVYPWARETATGAPQVVFAHGTTRADNEWPEHHWRALGERFAAEGFQVLLPQGRRPRGGVRAAAGGCDRSGRAGAAAHGPGQAARAHGAGQRPGRRGLRHRAHGRRPGPAGGGDLQPAARLARGARRAAAPAGRRRRARARCR
;
A
#
# COMPACT_ATOMS: atom_id res chain seq x y z
N MET A 1 -20.01 4.88 12.96
CA MET A 1 -18.73 4.57 13.63
C MET A 1 -17.62 5.37 12.96
N ARG A 2 -16.73 6.00 13.72
CA ARG A 2 -15.55 6.73 13.22
C ARG A 2 -14.27 6.13 13.80
N ILE A 3 -13.33 5.79 12.92
CA ILE A 3 -12.06 5.16 13.26
C ILE A 3 -10.93 6.10 12.87
N LEU A 4 -9.95 6.27 13.75
CA LEU A 4 -8.69 6.94 13.42
C LEU A 4 -7.56 5.94 13.27
N ILE A 5 -6.89 5.95 12.13
CA ILE A 5 -5.62 5.23 11.91
C ILE A 5 -4.46 6.18 12.18
N VAL A 6 -3.49 5.74 12.98
CA VAL A 6 -2.21 6.42 13.17
C VAL A 6 -1.10 5.57 12.58
N LYS A 7 -0.62 5.98 11.40
CA LYS A 7 0.52 5.38 10.70
C LYS A 7 1.27 6.49 9.98
N LEU A 8 2.34 6.96 10.61
CA LEU A 8 3.07 8.17 10.22
C LEU A 8 4.08 7.91 9.10
N SER A 9 4.79 6.77 9.14
CA SER A 9 5.93 6.45 8.26
C SER A 9 6.32 4.97 8.35
N SER A 10 7.18 4.44 7.46
CA SER A 10 7.72 5.01 6.21
C SER A 10 6.73 4.94 5.04
N LEU A 11 7.12 5.37 3.82
CA LEU A 11 6.25 5.25 2.62
C LEU A 11 5.77 3.81 2.42
N GLY A 12 6.69 2.84 2.46
CA GLY A 12 6.35 1.42 2.31
C GLY A 12 5.37 0.97 3.38
N ASP A 13 5.58 1.36 4.64
CA ASP A 13 4.68 1.01 5.73
C ASP A 13 3.30 1.69 5.62
N VAL A 14 3.22 2.89 5.04
CA VAL A 14 1.95 3.58 4.78
C VAL A 14 1.15 2.82 3.72
N VAL A 15 1.81 2.46 2.61
CA VAL A 15 1.19 1.65 1.54
C VAL A 15 0.71 0.32 2.10
N GLN A 16 1.57 -0.41 2.82
CA GLN A 16 1.25 -1.73 3.39
C GLN A 16 0.10 -1.71 4.42
N THR A 17 -0.26 -0.54 4.96
CA THR A 17 -1.40 -0.39 5.87
C THR A 17 -2.72 -0.09 5.15
N LEU A 18 -2.71 0.37 3.90
CA LEU A 18 -3.94 0.69 3.16
C LEU A 18 -4.99 -0.43 3.12
N PRO A 19 -4.62 -1.73 3.01
CA PRO A 19 -5.61 -2.82 3.04
C PRO A 19 -6.47 -2.85 4.30
N VAL A 20 -5.98 -2.30 5.42
CA VAL A 20 -6.77 -2.18 6.66
C VAL A 20 -8.03 -1.33 6.42
N VAL A 21 -7.95 -0.28 5.61
CA VAL A 21 -9.11 0.57 5.29
C VAL A 21 -10.16 -0.23 4.52
N HIS A 22 -9.72 -1.08 3.58
CA HIS A 22 -10.63 -1.97 2.87
C HIS A 22 -11.30 -2.98 3.82
N ASP A 23 -10.51 -3.64 4.68
CA ASP A 23 -11.02 -4.61 5.65
C ASP A 23 -12.06 -3.98 6.60
N ILE A 24 -11.79 -2.75 7.07
CA ILE A 24 -12.72 -2.00 7.93
C ILE A 24 -14.04 -1.75 7.21
N HIS A 25 -14.02 -1.28 5.96
CA HIS A 25 -15.24 -1.02 5.20
C HIS A 25 -15.99 -2.29 4.82
N ALA A 26 -15.27 -3.38 4.52
CA ALA A 26 -15.88 -4.68 4.27
C ALA A 26 -16.67 -5.17 5.49
N ARG A 27 -16.14 -4.93 6.71
CA ARG A 27 -16.81 -5.32 7.96
C ARG A 27 -17.85 -4.29 8.44
N PHE A 28 -17.62 -3.02 8.18
CA PHE A 28 -18.40 -1.88 8.66
C PHE A 28 -18.62 -0.87 7.50
N PRO A 29 -19.57 -1.12 6.59
CA PRO A 29 -19.74 -0.33 5.36
C PRO A 29 -20.00 1.17 5.54
N GLY A 30 -20.49 1.59 6.72
CA GLY A 30 -20.73 3.00 7.07
C GLY A 30 -19.65 3.62 7.96
N ALA A 31 -18.49 2.97 8.14
CA ALA A 31 -17.42 3.51 8.97
C ALA A 31 -16.74 4.71 8.30
N ALA A 32 -16.51 5.79 9.03
CA ALA A 32 -15.66 6.88 8.56
C ALA A 32 -14.22 6.64 9.05
N VAL A 33 -13.26 6.54 8.13
CA VAL A 33 -11.85 6.30 8.47
C VAL A 33 -11.03 7.57 8.25
N ASP A 34 -10.51 8.12 9.35
CA ASP A 34 -9.54 9.22 9.32
C ASP A 34 -8.12 8.64 9.50
N TRP A 35 -7.10 9.31 8.94
CA TRP A 35 -5.73 8.81 8.99
C TRP A 35 -4.72 9.93 9.30
N VAL A 36 -3.97 9.80 10.39
CA VAL A 36 -2.80 10.65 10.68
C VAL A 36 -1.54 10.08 10.04
N VAL A 37 -0.88 10.89 9.20
CA VAL A 37 0.32 10.51 8.44
C VAL A 37 1.33 11.66 8.40
N GLU A 38 2.63 11.39 8.18
CA GLU A 38 3.59 12.48 7.89
C GLU A 38 3.17 13.29 6.66
N GLU A 39 3.36 14.61 6.70
CA GLU A 39 2.91 15.54 5.65
C GLU A 39 3.40 15.17 4.25
N ALA A 40 4.61 14.60 4.15
CA ALA A 40 5.19 14.15 2.90
C ALA A 40 4.42 13.00 2.21
N PHE A 41 3.66 12.19 2.97
CA PHE A 41 2.90 11.05 2.44
C PHE A 41 1.39 11.33 2.38
N ALA A 42 0.93 12.48 2.87
CA ALA A 42 -0.48 12.86 2.78
C ALA A 42 -1.05 12.87 1.34
N PRO A 43 -0.32 13.35 0.31
CA PRO A 43 -0.83 13.32 -1.07
C PRO A 43 -1.12 11.90 -1.59
N LEU A 44 -0.38 10.88 -1.13
CA LEU A 44 -0.63 9.49 -1.50
C LEU A 44 -1.98 9.00 -0.94
N LEU A 45 -2.23 9.26 0.35
CA LEU A 45 -3.46 8.82 1.00
C LEU A 45 -4.70 9.55 0.47
N ARG A 46 -4.57 10.80 0.02
CA ARG A 46 -5.69 11.55 -0.60
C ARG A 46 -6.18 10.93 -1.90
N GLN A 47 -5.40 10.07 -2.55
CA GLN A 47 -5.81 9.33 -3.74
C GLN A 47 -6.63 8.08 -3.42
N ALA A 48 -6.73 7.68 -2.14
CA ALA A 48 -7.58 6.58 -1.71
C ALA A 48 -8.98 7.12 -1.33
N PRO A 49 -10.02 6.91 -2.15
CA PRO A 49 -11.34 7.51 -1.94
C PRO A 49 -12.06 6.97 -0.69
N THR A 50 -11.60 5.85 -0.14
CA THR A 50 -12.18 5.23 1.05
C THR A 50 -11.70 5.87 2.36
N ILE A 51 -10.75 6.81 2.32
CA ILE A 51 -10.29 7.55 3.50
C ILE A 51 -11.08 8.86 3.59
N ALA A 52 -11.78 9.07 4.71
CA ALA A 52 -12.63 10.23 4.93
C ALA A 52 -11.82 11.52 5.17
N ARG A 53 -10.80 11.48 6.04
CA ARG A 53 -9.89 12.62 6.28
C ARG A 53 -8.45 12.15 6.37
N VAL A 54 -7.57 12.80 5.64
CA VAL A 54 -6.11 12.67 5.81
C VAL A 54 -5.64 13.84 6.68
N LEU A 55 -5.01 13.53 7.82
CA LEU A 55 -4.53 14.48 8.82
C LEU A 55 -2.99 14.57 8.76
N PRO A 56 -2.43 15.56 8.05
CA PRO A 56 -0.98 15.67 7.89
C PRO A 56 -0.33 16.11 9.20
N LEU A 57 0.72 15.39 9.59
CA LEU A 57 1.56 15.68 10.74
C LEU A 57 2.97 16.02 10.25
N ALA A 58 3.54 17.14 10.68
CA ALA A 58 4.89 17.54 10.25
C ALA A 58 5.97 17.17 11.28
N GLN A 59 5.87 15.98 11.88
CA GLN A 59 6.66 15.65 13.08
C GLN A 59 8.17 15.68 12.80
N ARG A 60 8.62 15.24 11.63
CA ARG A 60 10.04 15.33 11.24
C ARG A 60 10.55 16.77 11.22
N ARG A 61 9.76 17.70 10.70
CA ARG A 61 10.09 19.14 10.64
C ARG A 61 10.03 19.78 12.02
N TRP A 62 8.97 19.53 12.77
CA TRP A 62 8.79 20.08 14.13
C TRP A 62 9.90 19.67 15.10
N ARG A 63 10.44 18.46 14.98
CA ARG A 63 11.57 18.01 15.80
C ARG A 63 12.83 18.85 15.63
N LYS A 64 13.06 19.42 14.43
CA LYS A 64 14.22 20.27 14.12
C LYS A 64 14.11 21.66 14.74
N ALA A 65 12.90 22.14 15.00
CA ALA A 65 12.62 23.48 15.52
C ALA A 65 11.63 23.44 16.70
N ARG A 66 11.85 22.54 17.66
CA ARG A 66 10.91 22.26 18.78
C ARG A 66 10.61 23.47 19.69
N TRP A 67 11.50 24.45 19.74
CA TRP A 67 11.38 25.65 20.56
C TRP A 67 10.73 26.82 19.81
N ASP A 68 10.63 26.72 18.48
CA ASP A 68 10.07 27.75 17.62
C ASP A 68 8.57 27.99 17.89
N SER A 69 8.18 29.27 17.97
CA SER A 69 6.81 29.67 18.29
C SER A 69 5.83 29.29 17.18
N GLY A 70 6.28 29.29 15.91
CA GLY A 70 5.54 28.81 14.74
C GLY A 70 5.26 27.32 14.82
N VAL A 71 6.27 26.50 15.12
CA VAL A 71 6.10 25.05 15.34
C VAL A 71 5.14 24.77 16.49
N ARG A 72 5.19 25.54 17.59
CA ARG A 72 4.23 25.40 18.69
C ARG A 72 2.80 25.70 18.24
N ARG A 73 2.60 26.74 17.41
CA ARG A 73 1.29 27.08 16.83
C ARG A 73 0.79 25.98 15.92
N GLU A 74 1.61 25.47 15.00
CA GLU A 74 1.26 24.36 14.12
C GLU A 74 0.88 23.09 14.90
N ARG A 75 1.60 22.78 15.98
CA ARG A 75 1.27 21.65 16.85
C ARG A 75 -0.07 21.82 17.55
N ARG A 76 -0.37 23.02 18.05
CA ARG A 76 -1.68 23.32 18.66
C ARG A 76 -2.80 23.19 17.65
N GLU A 77 -2.58 23.71 16.44
CA GLU A 77 -3.55 23.63 15.36
C GLU A 77 -3.81 22.18 14.93
N PHE A 78 -2.77 21.38 14.75
CA PHE A 78 -2.92 19.95 14.49
C PHE A 78 -3.73 19.24 15.60
N LEU A 79 -3.46 19.55 16.87
CA LEU A 79 -4.20 18.96 17.99
C LEU A 79 -5.65 19.41 18.03
N ARG A 80 -5.94 20.66 17.65
CA ARG A 80 -7.30 21.17 17.49
C ARG A 80 -8.03 20.35 16.42
N VAL A 81 -7.47 20.24 15.22
CA VAL A 81 -8.04 19.49 14.09
C VAL A 81 -8.22 18.00 14.39
N LEU A 82 -7.24 17.39 15.07
CA LEU A 82 -7.30 15.99 15.51
C LEU A 82 -8.49 15.74 16.44
N ARG A 83 -8.84 16.73 17.27
CA ARG A 83 -9.89 16.63 18.30
C ARG A 83 -11.25 17.17 17.87
N GLU A 84 -11.38 17.69 16.63
CA GLU A 84 -12.66 18.10 16.04
C GLU A 84 -13.66 16.94 15.96
N GLN A 85 -13.17 15.70 15.85
CA GLN A 85 -13.98 14.50 15.81
C GLN A 85 -13.72 13.65 17.06
N SER A 86 -14.74 12.97 17.54
CA SER A 86 -14.59 11.85 18.49
C SER A 86 -14.52 10.53 17.75
N TYR A 87 -13.62 9.64 18.18
CA TYR A 87 -13.40 8.34 17.56
C TYR A 87 -13.88 7.20 18.45
N ASP A 88 -14.57 6.24 17.85
CA ASP A 88 -14.97 4.98 18.50
C ASP A 88 -13.76 4.05 18.66
N ALA A 89 -12.81 4.14 17.73
CA ALA A 89 -11.53 3.44 17.82
C ALA A 89 -10.39 4.29 17.26
N VAL A 90 -9.25 4.27 17.95
CA VAL A 90 -7.99 4.87 17.48
C VAL A 90 -6.95 3.76 17.39
N LEU A 91 -6.51 3.44 16.18
CA LEU A 91 -5.60 2.34 15.87
C LEU A 91 -4.20 2.89 15.58
N ASP A 92 -3.27 2.74 16.52
CA ASP A 92 -1.85 2.99 16.30
C ASP A 92 -1.21 1.78 15.61
N LEU A 93 -1.16 1.82 14.28
CA LEU A 93 -0.60 0.77 13.43
C LEU A 93 0.90 0.93 13.18
N GLN A 94 1.56 1.82 13.92
CA GLN A 94 3.01 2.04 13.82
C GLN A 94 3.78 1.38 14.96
N GLY A 95 3.24 1.36 16.18
CA GLY A 95 3.88 0.68 17.31
C GLY A 95 5.10 1.39 17.87
N LEU A 96 5.17 2.72 17.74
CA LEU A 96 6.23 3.56 18.30
C LEU A 96 5.63 4.55 19.30
N ILE A 97 6.40 4.95 20.31
CA ILE A 97 6.00 5.91 21.35
C ILE A 97 5.48 7.20 20.71
N LYS A 98 6.15 7.68 19.66
CA LYS A 98 5.71 8.89 18.95
C LYS A 98 4.31 8.78 18.36
N SER A 99 3.93 7.63 17.80
CA SER A 99 2.63 7.42 17.18
C SER A 99 1.58 7.13 18.25
N ALA A 100 1.92 6.34 19.27
CA ALA A 100 1.06 6.10 20.42
C ALA A 100 0.71 7.40 21.17
N LEU A 101 1.65 8.35 21.30
CA LEU A 101 1.36 9.67 21.88
C LEU A 101 0.42 10.52 21.03
N VAL A 102 0.44 10.37 19.69
CA VAL A 102 -0.54 11.01 18.81
C VAL A 102 -1.91 10.36 18.98
N ALA A 103 -1.97 9.03 18.98
CA ALA A 103 -3.19 8.27 19.21
C ALA A 103 -3.85 8.64 20.55
N ARG A 104 -3.07 8.70 21.64
CA ARG A 104 -3.55 9.07 22.98
C ARG A 104 -4.10 10.50 23.06
N LYS A 105 -3.70 11.39 22.16
CA LYS A 105 -4.19 12.77 22.13
C LYS A 105 -5.49 12.94 21.36
N ALA A 106 -5.90 11.95 20.56
CA ALA A 106 -7.17 11.97 19.87
C ALA A 106 -8.35 11.96 20.86
N ARG A 107 -9.47 12.57 20.50
CA ARG A 107 -10.67 12.59 21.33
C ARG A 107 -11.42 11.27 21.13
N LEU A 108 -11.69 10.53 22.20
CA LEU A 108 -12.50 9.31 22.15
C LEU A 108 -13.99 9.67 22.26
N ALA A 109 -14.83 8.92 21.56
CA ALA A 109 -16.27 8.89 21.80
C ALA A 109 -16.56 8.17 23.14
N PRO A 110 -17.75 8.34 23.73
CA PRO A 110 -18.19 7.51 24.85
C PRO A 110 -18.05 6.01 24.50
N GLY A 111 -17.32 5.25 25.33
CA GLY A 111 -17.02 3.84 25.08
C GLY A 111 -15.93 3.57 24.02
N GLY A 112 -15.35 4.62 23.42
CA GLY A 112 -14.26 4.48 22.47
C GLY A 112 -12.94 4.06 23.12
N PHE A 113 -11.99 3.57 22.31
CA PHE A 113 -10.71 3.09 22.81
C PHE A 113 -9.54 3.39 21.87
N THR A 114 -8.34 3.37 22.43
CA THR A 114 -7.07 3.34 21.69
C THR A 114 -6.51 1.91 21.68
N ALA A 115 -5.96 1.47 20.54
CA ALA A 115 -5.30 0.18 20.40
C ALA A 115 -3.94 0.32 19.70
N SER A 116 -2.99 -0.53 20.10
CA SER A 116 -1.68 -0.68 19.43
C SER A 116 -1.19 -2.13 19.58
N PHE A 117 -0.02 -2.43 19.02
CA PHE A 117 0.65 -3.71 19.23
C PHE A 117 1.05 -3.87 20.70
N GLY A 118 0.88 -5.08 21.25
CA GLY A 118 1.25 -5.41 22.63
C GLY A 118 2.67 -5.96 22.80
N ASN A 119 3.30 -6.41 21.71
CA ASN A 119 4.64 -6.97 21.71
C ASN A 119 5.38 -6.74 20.38
N ARG A 120 6.69 -6.99 20.44
CA ARG A 120 7.55 -7.02 19.26
C ARG A 120 7.22 -8.25 18.41
N SER A 121 7.17 -8.03 17.11
CA SER A 121 7.27 -9.09 16.10
C SER A 121 8.63 -8.94 15.40
N GLU A 122 9.19 -10.04 14.94
CA GLU A 122 10.41 -10.04 14.13
C GLU A 122 10.20 -9.19 12.87
N LEU A 123 11.27 -8.54 12.41
CA LEU A 123 11.29 -7.73 11.18
C LEU A 123 10.42 -6.45 11.19
N CYS A 124 9.77 -6.12 12.31
CA CYS A 124 8.97 -4.90 12.43
C CYS A 124 9.42 -4.03 13.61
N GLY A 125 9.32 -2.71 13.44
CA GLY A 125 9.53 -1.76 14.54
C GLY A 125 8.50 -1.95 15.66
N TYR A 126 8.96 -1.86 16.90
CA TYR A 126 8.12 -1.82 18.10
C TYR A 126 8.91 -1.24 19.28
N GLU A 127 8.31 -0.30 20.01
CA GLU A 127 8.85 0.24 21.26
C GLU A 127 7.97 -0.24 22.43
N TRP A 128 8.54 -0.98 23.37
CA TRP A 128 7.79 -1.62 24.46
C TRP A 128 6.90 -0.69 25.31
N PRO A 129 7.21 0.61 25.52
CA PRO A 129 6.35 1.48 26.32
C PRO A 129 4.99 1.75 25.67
N VAL A 130 4.85 1.49 24.36
CA VAL A 130 3.60 1.70 23.61
C VAL A 130 2.42 0.99 24.24
N ARG A 131 2.61 -0.23 24.78
CA ARG A 131 1.52 -1.00 25.42
C ARG A 131 0.86 -0.29 26.60
N TYR A 132 1.57 0.64 27.25
CA TYR A 132 1.05 1.43 28.38
C TYR A 132 0.43 2.76 27.96
N LEU A 133 0.60 3.15 26.70
CA LEU A 133 0.08 4.40 26.15
C LEU A 133 -1.30 4.24 25.50
N VAL A 134 -1.81 3.01 25.43
CA VAL A 134 -3.08 2.65 24.79
C VAL A 134 -3.99 1.84 25.72
N ASN A 135 -5.29 1.83 25.44
CA ASN A 135 -6.26 1.07 26.22
C ASN A 135 -6.21 -0.43 25.91
N ARG A 136 -5.93 -0.80 24.66
CA ARG A 136 -5.89 -2.19 24.20
C ARG A 136 -4.54 -2.50 23.55
N ALA A 137 -3.77 -3.36 24.20
CA ALA A 137 -2.51 -3.85 23.65
C ALA A 137 -2.75 -5.23 23.00
N VAL A 138 -2.71 -5.29 21.66
CA VAL A 138 -3.06 -6.51 20.92
C VAL A 138 -1.83 -7.41 20.79
N PRO A 139 -1.84 -8.65 21.33
CA PRO A 139 -0.73 -9.57 21.19
C PRO A 139 -0.59 -10.03 19.74
N MET A 140 0.65 -10.08 19.24
CA MET A 140 1.00 -10.43 17.87
C MET A 140 1.87 -11.69 17.82
N PRO A 141 1.72 -12.53 16.78
CA PRO A 141 2.67 -13.60 16.52
C PRO A 141 4.12 -13.10 16.42
N ARG A 142 5.08 -13.94 16.82
CA ARG A 142 6.51 -13.62 16.74
C ARG A 142 6.96 -13.33 15.32
N ARG A 143 6.54 -14.15 14.35
CA ARG A 143 6.83 -13.98 12.93
C ARG A 143 5.53 -13.76 12.17
N VAL A 144 5.39 -12.59 11.56
CA VAL A 144 4.23 -12.24 10.76
C VAL A 144 4.66 -11.20 9.73
N HIS A 145 4.17 -11.34 8.50
CA HIS A 145 4.44 -10.38 7.43
C HIS A 145 3.84 -9.00 7.78
N ALA A 146 4.52 -7.91 7.45
CA ALA A 146 4.13 -6.56 7.87
C ALA A 146 2.68 -6.19 7.48
N VAL A 147 2.24 -6.53 6.26
CA VAL A 147 0.86 -6.34 5.79
C VAL A 147 -0.14 -7.17 6.60
N ALA A 148 0.18 -8.44 6.86
CA ALA A 148 -0.69 -9.31 7.66
C ALA A 148 -0.78 -8.83 9.11
N ARG A 149 0.34 -8.32 9.66
CA ARG A 149 0.44 -7.81 11.04
C ARG A 149 -0.48 -6.61 11.28
N THR A 150 -0.49 -5.64 10.36
CA THR A 150 -1.33 -4.43 10.50
C THR A 150 -2.82 -4.79 10.36
N ARG A 151 -3.17 -5.67 9.43
CA ARG A 151 -4.53 -6.19 9.24
C ARG A 151 -5.02 -7.00 10.44
N TRP A 152 -4.17 -7.89 10.97
CA TRP A 152 -4.45 -8.65 12.18
C TRP A 152 -4.73 -7.71 13.35
N MET A 153 -3.84 -6.74 13.61
CA MET A 153 -4.01 -5.81 14.73
C MET A 153 -5.36 -5.09 14.65
N ALA A 154 -5.70 -4.55 13.47
CA ALA A 154 -6.97 -3.83 13.28
C ALA A 154 -8.18 -4.76 13.50
N ALA A 155 -8.13 -5.98 12.96
CA ALA A 155 -9.17 -6.99 13.13
C ALA A 155 -9.40 -7.38 14.58
N ALA A 156 -8.33 -7.71 15.29
CA ALA A 156 -8.38 -8.06 16.70
C ALA A 156 -8.85 -6.88 17.57
N ALA A 157 -8.42 -5.66 17.26
CA ALA A 157 -8.82 -4.47 18.02
C ALA A 157 -10.32 -4.14 17.85
N LEU A 158 -10.83 -4.28 16.62
CA LEU A 158 -12.22 -3.97 16.24
C LEU A 158 -13.19 -5.15 16.40
N GLY A 159 -12.69 -6.34 16.75
CA GLY A 159 -13.51 -7.51 17.03
C GLY A 159 -14.07 -8.22 15.80
N TYR A 160 -13.35 -8.22 14.68
CA TYR A 160 -13.69 -9.06 13.52
C TYR A 160 -12.62 -10.12 13.26
N ASP A 161 -12.98 -11.14 12.47
CA ASP A 161 -12.18 -12.35 12.31
C ASP A 161 -10.79 -12.07 11.70
N THR A 162 -9.75 -12.38 12.47
CA THR A 162 -8.35 -12.22 12.08
C THR A 162 -7.92 -13.23 11.01
N ALA A 163 -8.46 -14.45 11.02
CA ALA A 163 -8.09 -15.48 10.06
C ALA A 163 -8.55 -15.11 8.66
N VAL A 164 -9.80 -14.65 8.55
CA VAL A 164 -10.41 -14.22 7.27
C VAL A 164 -9.58 -13.12 6.62
N VAL A 165 -9.16 -12.10 7.37
CA VAL A 165 -8.37 -11.01 6.77
C VAL A 165 -6.96 -11.42 6.42
N VAL A 166 -6.30 -12.27 7.20
CA VAL A 166 -4.91 -12.65 6.91
C VAL A 166 -4.81 -13.60 5.71
N GLU A 167 -5.80 -14.45 5.50
CA GLU A 167 -5.84 -15.40 4.37
C GLU A 167 -6.20 -14.73 3.03
N GLN A 168 -7.00 -13.67 3.07
CA GLN A 168 -7.39 -12.96 1.84
C GLN A 168 -6.25 -12.08 1.32
N PRO A 169 -6.06 -12.01 -0.02
CA PRO A 169 -5.08 -11.10 -0.60
C PRO A 169 -5.43 -9.64 -0.24
N PRO A 170 -4.43 -8.79 0.06
CA PRO A 170 -4.67 -7.40 0.40
C PRO A 170 -5.26 -6.65 -0.79
N VAL A 171 -6.36 -5.93 -0.56
CA VAL A 171 -6.99 -5.04 -1.54
C VAL A 171 -6.57 -3.61 -1.24
N TYR A 172 -6.03 -2.92 -2.25
CA TYR A 172 -5.62 -1.52 -2.15
C TYR A 172 -6.72 -0.62 -2.72
N PRO A 173 -7.10 0.47 -2.04
CA PRO A 173 -8.20 1.34 -2.44
C PRO A 173 -7.77 2.32 -3.54
N TRP A 174 -7.11 1.86 -4.58
CA TRP A 174 -6.75 2.68 -5.74
C TRP A 174 -7.42 2.13 -6.98
N ALA A 175 -7.96 3.03 -7.79
CA ALA A 175 -8.48 2.66 -9.09
C ALA A 175 -7.33 2.10 -9.92
N ARG A 176 -7.52 0.91 -10.48
CA ARG A 176 -6.61 0.37 -11.47
C ARG A 176 -6.85 1.13 -12.77
N GLU A 177 -5.95 2.04 -13.11
CA GLU A 177 -5.97 2.66 -14.42
C GLU A 177 -5.69 1.60 -15.48
N THR A 178 -6.50 1.60 -16.54
CA THR A 178 -6.27 0.71 -17.68
C THR A 178 -5.29 1.44 -18.59
N ALA A 179 -4.05 0.95 -18.66
CA ALA A 179 -3.07 1.53 -19.57
C ALA A 179 -3.58 1.42 -21.01
N THR A 180 -3.72 2.56 -21.67
CA THR A 180 -4.05 2.65 -23.11
C THR A 180 -2.77 2.91 -23.88
N GLY A 181 -2.41 2.02 -24.82
CA GLY A 181 -1.23 2.18 -25.67
C GLY A 181 -0.24 1.01 -25.57
N ALA A 182 1.03 1.31 -25.81
CA ALA A 182 2.12 0.34 -25.74
C ALA A 182 2.22 -0.26 -24.32
N PRO A 183 2.64 -1.54 -24.17
CA PRO A 183 2.83 -2.13 -22.86
C PRO A 183 3.87 -1.33 -22.06
N GLN A 184 3.59 -1.06 -20.78
CA GLN A 184 4.44 -0.20 -19.96
C GLN A 184 5.20 -1.01 -18.92
N VAL A 185 6.44 -0.60 -18.62
CA VAL A 185 7.24 -1.14 -17.52
C VAL A 185 7.74 0.01 -16.65
N VAL A 186 7.60 -0.11 -15.34
CA VAL A 186 8.04 0.92 -14.38
C VAL A 186 9.30 0.43 -13.68
N PHE A 187 10.38 1.21 -13.73
CA PHE A 187 11.60 0.91 -12.97
C PHE A 187 11.63 1.70 -11.67
N ALA A 188 11.32 1.04 -10.56
CA ALA A 188 11.47 1.61 -9.22
C ALA A 188 12.96 1.65 -8.82
N HIS A 189 13.69 2.64 -9.35
CA HIS A 189 15.14 2.74 -9.20
C HIS A 189 15.58 3.50 -7.93
N GLY A 190 14.69 4.26 -7.30
CA GLY A 190 15.01 5.08 -6.13
C GLY A 190 15.00 4.29 -4.82
N THR A 191 16.09 4.37 -4.06
CA THR A 191 16.23 3.80 -2.70
C THR A 191 16.73 4.87 -1.71
N THR A 192 16.57 4.61 -0.43
CA THR A 192 17.06 5.49 0.65
C THR A 192 18.53 5.27 1.00
N ARG A 193 19.11 4.13 0.62
CA ARG A 193 20.52 3.81 0.88
C ARG A 193 21.22 3.51 -0.44
N ALA A 194 22.41 4.10 -0.62
CA ALA A 194 23.20 3.97 -1.84
C ALA A 194 23.66 2.53 -2.11
N ASP A 195 23.89 1.73 -1.07
CA ASP A 195 24.29 0.32 -1.19
C ASP A 195 23.16 -0.60 -1.70
N ASN A 196 21.92 -0.11 -1.68
CA ASN A 196 20.78 -0.80 -2.30
C ASN A 196 20.53 -0.32 -3.75
N GLU A 197 21.32 0.62 -4.27
CA GLU A 197 21.17 1.11 -5.64
C GLU A 197 21.74 0.08 -6.62
N TRP A 198 20.96 -0.24 -7.65
CA TRP A 198 21.49 -1.00 -8.78
C TRP A 198 22.22 -0.06 -9.73
N PRO A 199 23.46 -0.39 -10.17
CA PRO A 199 24.24 0.48 -11.04
C PRO A 199 23.47 0.98 -12.26
N GLU A 200 23.65 2.27 -12.56
CA GLU A 200 22.89 2.96 -13.61
C GLU A 200 23.01 2.29 -14.99
N HIS A 201 24.20 1.79 -15.32
CA HIS A 201 24.44 1.12 -16.60
C HIS A 201 23.60 -0.15 -16.77
N HIS A 202 23.26 -0.84 -15.67
CA HIS A 202 22.38 -2.00 -15.75
C HIS A 202 20.91 -1.59 -15.96
N TRP A 203 20.44 -0.51 -15.33
CA TRP A 203 19.12 0.06 -15.60
C TRP A 203 18.97 0.46 -17.07
N ARG A 204 20.01 1.10 -17.64
CA ARG A 204 20.05 1.48 -19.06
C ARG A 204 19.97 0.26 -19.97
N ALA A 205 20.84 -0.73 -19.77
CA ALA A 205 20.84 -1.96 -20.57
C ALA A 205 19.52 -2.75 -20.45
N LEU A 206 18.87 -2.73 -19.29
CA LEU A 206 17.53 -3.33 -19.13
C LEU A 206 16.45 -2.51 -19.86
N GLY A 207 16.51 -1.18 -19.76
CA GLY A 207 15.57 -0.28 -20.43
C GLY A 207 15.63 -0.38 -21.94
N GLU A 208 16.83 -0.47 -22.53
CA GLU A 208 17.03 -0.66 -23.96
C GLU A 208 16.42 -1.98 -24.46
N ARG A 209 16.55 -3.06 -23.69
CA ARG A 209 15.92 -4.36 -24.01
C ARG A 209 14.40 -4.27 -24.04
N PHE A 210 13.80 -3.68 -22.99
CA PHE A 210 12.35 -3.49 -22.95
C PHE A 210 11.85 -2.57 -24.07
N ALA A 211 12.58 -1.49 -24.36
CA ALA A 211 12.24 -0.60 -25.47
C ALA A 211 12.28 -1.32 -26.83
N ALA A 212 13.29 -2.16 -27.06
CA ALA A 212 13.39 -2.98 -28.27
C ALA A 212 12.25 -4.00 -28.41
N GLU A 213 11.71 -4.49 -27.28
CA GLU A 213 10.51 -5.35 -27.23
C GLU A 213 9.18 -4.57 -27.36
N GLY A 214 9.24 -3.25 -27.59
CA GLY A 214 8.08 -2.40 -27.77
C GLY A 214 7.42 -1.92 -26.48
N PHE A 215 8.10 -2.05 -25.33
CA PHE A 215 7.62 -1.51 -24.06
C PHE A 215 7.99 -0.04 -23.90
N GLN A 216 7.09 0.74 -23.31
CA GLN A 216 7.39 2.06 -22.80
C GLN A 216 7.97 1.96 -21.38
N VAL A 217 9.22 2.40 -21.21
CA VAL A 217 9.88 2.43 -19.89
C VAL A 217 9.53 3.73 -19.16
N LEU A 218 9.01 3.59 -17.94
CA LEU A 218 8.62 4.69 -17.05
C LEU A 218 9.54 4.74 -15.83
N LEU A 219 10.07 5.93 -15.55
CA LEU A 219 10.97 6.18 -14.42
C LEU A 219 10.29 7.14 -13.41
N PRO A 220 9.78 6.64 -12.28
CA PRO A 220 9.18 7.49 -11.27
C PRO A 220 10.25 8.32 -10.56
N GLN A 221 10.12 9.65 -10.59
CA GLN A 221 11.04 10.56 -9.90
C GLN A 221 10.34 11.25 -8.73
N GLY A 222 10.99 11.26 -7.57
CA GLY A 222 10.60 12.12 -6.45
C GLY A 222 10.97 13.58 -6.74
N ARG A 223 10.11 14.54 -6.39
CA ARG A 223 10.52 15.95 -6.34
C ARG A 223 11.56 16.12 -5.24
N ARG A 224 12.85 16.28 -5.58
CA ARG A 224 13.82 16.83 -4.62
C ARG A 224 13.43 18.29 -4.30
N PRO A 225 13.48 18.73 -3.04
CA PRO A 225 13.54 20.15 -2.73
C PRO A 225 14.70 20.77 -3.51
N ARG A 226 14.50 21.93 -4.15
CA ARG A 226 15.52 22.64 -4.92
C ARG A 226 16.73 22.94 -4.02
N GLY A 227 17.79 22.15 -4.14
CA GLY A 227 19.03 22.28 -3.39
C GLY A 227 19.73 20.94 -3.21
N GLY A 228 20.58 20.56 -4.17
CA GLY A 228 21.50 19.43 -4.02
C GLY A 228 21.55 18.47 -5.21
N VAL A 229 22.59 18.69 -6.05
CA VAL A 229 23.19 17.80 -7.06
C VAL A 229 22.32 17.44 -8.27
N ARG A 230 22.69 18.04 -9.41
CA ARG A 230 22.31 17.66 -10.77
C ARG A 230 22.83 16.25 -11.06
N ALA A 231 21.96 15.31 -11.39
CA ALA A 231 22.35 14.22 -12.29
C ALA A 231 22.17 14.75 -13.71
N ALA A 232 23.26 14.82 -14.46
CA ALA A 232 23.26 15.20 -15.86
C ALA A 232 22.52 14.13 -16.68
N ALA A 233 21.28 14.39 -17.05
CA ALA A 233 20.67 13.73 -18.19
C ALA A 233 21.12 14.50 -19.44
N GLY A 234 22.12 13.95 -20.14
CA GLY A 234 22.41 14.29 -21.53
C GLY A 234 21.15 14.06 -22.37
N GLY A 235 20.89 15.00 -23.27
CA GLY A 235 19.60 15.18 -23.93
C GLY A 235 19.14 14.00 -24.77
N CYS A 236 17.83 13.78 -24.72
CA CYS A 236 17.05 13.53 -25.93
C CYS A 236 15.69 14.20 -25.71
N ASP A 237 15.55 15.37 -26.32
CA ASP A 237 14.35 16.20 -26.31
C ASP A 237 13.33 15.57 -27.27
N ARG A 238 12.25 15.01 -26.73
CA ARG A 238 10.93 14.96 -27.38
C ARG A 238 9.86 15.21 -26.33
N SER A 239 9.62 16.52 -26.15
CA SER A 239 8.42 17.16 -25.66
C SER A 239 7.12 16.32 -25.70
N GLY A 240 6.49 16.25 -24.53
CA GLY A 240 5.10 15.84 -24.34
C GLY A 240 4.55 16.51 -23.09
N ARG A 241 4.40 17.84 -23.13
CA ARG A 241 3.67 18.60 -22.11
C ARG A 241 2.18 18.24 -22.19
N ALA A 242 1.65 17.51 -21.23
CA ALA A 242 0.21 17.46 -21.01
C ALA A 242 -0.19 18.69 -20.19
N GLY A 243 -0.75 19.69 -20.89
CA GLY A 243 -1.35 20.87 -20.31
C GLY A 243 -2.63 20.53 -19.55
N ALA A 244 -2.88 21.31 -18.50
CA ALA A 244 -4.16 21.40 -17.83
C ALA A 244 -5.24 21.91 -18.80
N ALA A 245 -6.41 21.28 -18.81
CA ALA A 245 -7.62 21.88 -19.34
C ALA A 245 -8.81 21.46 -18.47
N ALA A 246 -9.38 22.45 -17.79
CA ALA A 246 -10.74 22.43 -17.30
C ALA A 246 -11.62 23.06 -18.39
N HIS A 247 -12.74 22.42 -18.75
CA HIS A 247 -14.03 23.06 -19.05
C HIS A 247 -15.11 22.00 -19.31
N GLY A 248 -16.36 22.40 -19.00
CA GLY A 248 -17.52 21.56 -18.75
C GLY A 248 -18.30 21.04 -19.98
N PRO A 249 -19.57 20.61 -19.77
CA PRO A 249 -20.23 19.59 -20.58
C PRO A 249 -21.04 20.16 -21.76
N GLY A 250 -21.08 19.42 -22.87
CA GLY A 250 -21.85 19.77 -24.07
C GLY A 250 -22.04 18.58 -25.02
N GLN A 251 -23.19 17.92 -24.85
CA GLN A 251 -24.07 17.25 -25.82
C GLN A 251 -23.52 16.53 -27.08
N ALA A 252 -23.93 15.25 -27.15
CA ALA A 252 -24.50 14.51 -28.29
C ALA A 252 -23.97 14.72 -29.72
N ALA A 253 -23.53 13.62 -30.36
CA ALA A 253 -24.19 13.08 -31.56
C ALA A 253 -23.48 11.82 -32.14
N ARG A 254 -24.34 10.84 -32.43
CA ARG A 254 -24.38 9.96 -33.61
C ARG A 254 -23.42 8.78 -33.75
N ALA A 255 -24.09 7.63 -33.68
CA ALA A 255 -23.79 6.35 -34.29
C ALA A 255 -23.32 6.43 -35.76
N HIS A 256 -22.38 5.56 -36.10
CA HIS A 256 -22.41 4.77 -37.32
C HIS A 256 -21.74 3.42 -37.06
N GLY A 257 -22.44 2.34 -37.41
CA GLY A 257 -21.97 0.97 -37.33
C GLY A 257 -21.23 0.53 -38.60
N ALA A 258 -20.35 -0.44 -38.40
CA ALA A 258 -19.93 -1.52 -39.31
C ALA A 258 -18.82 -2.24 -38.52
N GLY A 259 -18.92 -3.51 -38.15
CA GLY A 259 -19.15 -4.65 -39.04
C GLY A 259 -17.80 -5.35 -39.27
N GLN A 260 -17.73 -6.62 -38.83
CA GLN A 260 -16.76 -7.66 -39.22
C GLN A 260 -15.51 -7.90 -38.33
N ARG A 261 -15.59 -9.01 -37.60
CA ARG A 261 -14.51 -9.97 -37.24
C ARG A 261 -14.66 -11.20 -38.17
N PRO A 262 -13.78 -12.22 -38.15
CA PRO A 262 -12.33 -12.26 -37.91
C PRO A 262 -11.58 -13.17 -38.93
N GLY A 263 -10.29 -12.91 -39.17
CA GLY A 263 -9.40 -13.82 -39.91
C GLY A 263 -8.37 -14.49 -38.98
N ARG A 264 -8.53 -15.80 -38.73
CA ARG A 264 -7.54 -16.67 -38.09
C ARG A 264 -6.54 -17.21 -39.11
N ARG A 265 -5.24 -16.98 -38.92
CA ARG A 265 -4.10 -17.86 -39.30
C ARG A 265 -2.99 -17.52 -38.30
N GLY A 266 -2.40 -18.41 -37.49
CA GLY A 266 -2.16 -19.83 -37.62
C GLY A 266 -0.79 -20.04 -38.24
N LEU A 267 0.30 -19.93 -37.46
CA LEU A 267 1.61 -20.49 -37.80
C LEU A 267 2.40 -20.77 -36.50
N ARG A 268 2.71 -22.06 -36.32
CA ARG A 268 3.62 -22.61 -35.31
C ARG A 268 4.95 -22.87 -36.01
N HIS A 269 6.07 -22.51 -35.38
CA HIS A 269 7.32 -23.23 -35.60
C HIS A 269 8.02 -23.46 -34.25
N ARG A 270 8.27 -24.74 -33.97
CA ARG A 270 9.22 -25.24 -32.97
C ARG A 270 10.57 -25.42 -33.66
N ALA A 271 11.66 -25.08 -32.98
CA ALA A 271 12.96 -25.69 -33.22
C ALA A 271 13.62 -25.97 -31.86
N HIS A 272 14.01 -27.23 -31.67
CA HIS A 272 14.85 -27.71 -30.57
C HIS A 272 16.31 -27.69 -31.03
N GLY A 273 17.23 -27.29 -30.15
CA GLY A 273 18.67 -27.52 -30.28
C GLY A 273 19.33 -27.43 -28.91
N ARG A 274 20.08 -28.47 -28.52
CA ARG A 274 20.72 -28.65 -27.20
C ARG A 274 22.25 -28.51 -27.29
N ARG A 275 22.82 -27.75 -26.33
CA ARG A 275 24.10 -27.91 -25.56
C ARG A 275 25.47 -27.58 -26.23
N PRO A 276 26.57 -27.35 -25.44
CA PRO A 276 26.78 -27.21 -23.97
C PRO A 276 27.53 -25.92 -23.51
N GLY A 277 27.71 -25.73 -22.18
CA GLY A 277 28.28 -24.53 -21.48
C GLY A 277 29.83 -24.44 -21.40
N PRO A 278 30.40 -23.49 -20.60
CA PRO A 278 30.55 -23.69 -19.14
C PRO A 278 30.40 -22.46 -18.20
N ALA A 279 30.11 -22.81 -16.94
CA ALA A 279 30.32 -22.20 -15.60
C ALA A 279 30.67 -20.71 -15.38
N GLY A 280 29.90 -20.06 -14.49
CA GLY A 280 30.38 -19.01 -13.59
C GLY A 280 29.35 -17.94 -13.19
N GLY A 281 28.85 -18.00 -11.94
CA GLY A 281 28.40 -16.81 -11.18
C GLY A 281 26.89 -16.55 -11.01
N GLY A 282 26.36 -16.89 -9.82
CA GLY A 282 25.34 -16.09 -9.10
C GLY A 282 23.92 -16.01 -9.68
N ASP A 283 23.16 -17.10 -9.60
CA ASP A 283 21.73 -17.12 -9.95
C ASP A 283 20.84 -16.49 -8.84
N LEU A 284 20.28 -15.31 -9.12
CA LEU A 284 19.01 -14.85 -8.54
C LEU A 284 17.95 -15.01 -9.64
N GLN A 285 17.32 -16.19 -9.70
CA GLN A 285 16.18 -16.42 -10.60
C GLN A 285 14.95 -15.63 -10.12
N PRO A 286 14.29 -14.86 -11.00
CA PRO A 286 12.96 -14.34 -10.73
C PRO A 286 11.91 -15.45 -10.91
N ALA A 287 11.14 -15.70 -9.85
CA ALA A 287 10.03 -16.65 -9.85
C ALA A 287 8.91 -16.20 -10.81
N ALA A 288 8.91 -16.76 -12.02
CA ALA A 288 7.80 -16.70 -12.95
C ALA A 288 7.32 -18.12 -13.27
N ARG A 289 6.30 -18.60 -12.54
CA ARG A 289 5.44 -19.70 -13.04
C ARG A 289 3.97 -19.34 -12.84
N LEU A 290 3.37 -19.01 -13.97
CA LEU A 290 1.94 -18.93 -14.23
C LEU A 290 1.24 -20.24 -13.90
N ALA A 291 0.08 -20.09 -13.26
CA ALA A 291 -0.95 -21.11 -13.10
C ALA A 291 -1.33 -21.73 -14.45
N ARG A 292 -1.33 -23.07 -14.50
CA ARG A 292 -2.12 -23.85 -15.45
C ARG A 292 -2.97 -24.83 -14.64
N GLY A 293 -4.29 -24.68 -14.78
CA GLY A 293 -5.26 -25.54 -14.12
C GLY A 293 -5.18 -26.99 -14.61
N ALA A 294 -5.47 -27.90 -13.69
CA ALA A 294 -5.88 -29.26 -14.00
C ALA A 294 -7.23 -29.50 -13.31
N ARG A 295 -8.27 -29.65 -14.14
CA ARG A 295 -9.54 -30.27 -13.78
C ARG A 295 -9.28 -31.75 -13.51
N ARG A 296 -9.86 -32.30 -12.43
CA ARG A 296 -10.30 -33.70 -12.24
C ARG A 296 -11.17 -33.69 -10.98
N ALA A 297 -12.49 -33.76 -11.09
CA ALA A 297 -13.34 -34.93 -11.31
C ALA A 297 -14.07 -35.25 -9.99
N ALA A 298 -15.39 -35.22 -10.05
CA ALA A 298 -16.31 -35.41 -8.94
C ALA A 298 -16.76 -36.88 -8.81
N ALA A 299 -17.37 -37.17 -7.64
CA ALA A 299 -18.32 -38.23 -7.29
C ALA A 299 -17.77 -39.46 -6.50
N PRO A 300 -18.61 -40.18 -5.71
CA PRO A 300 -19.65 -39.70 -4.77
C PRO A 300 -19.72 -40.46 -3.41
N ALA A 301 -20.49 -39.88 -2.48
CA ALA A 301 -21.37 -40.46 -1.42
C ALA A 301 -20.89 -41.57 -0.43
N GLY A 302 -21.11 -41.33 0.88
CA GLY A 302 -21.01 -42.36 1.93
C GLY A 302 -21.46 -41.95 3.34
N ARG A 303 -22.78 -41.84 3.56
CA ARG A 303 -23.60 -41.99 4.79
C ARG A 303 -23.00 -41.81 6.22
N ARG A 304 -23.66 -40.90 6.96
CA ARG A 304 -24.31 -40.99 8.30
C ARG A 304 -23.55 -41.67 9.47
N ARG A 305 -23.42 -40.93 10.58
CA ARG A 305 -24.11 -41.24 11.86
C ARG A 305 -24.08 -40.07 12.86
N ARG A 306 -25.24 -39.85 13.49
CA ARG A 306 -25.53 -38.95 14.63
C ARG A 306 -25.21 -39.69 15.95
N ALA A 307 -24.74 -38.96 16.96
CA ALA A 307 -25.01 -39.18 18.40
C ALA A 307 -24.55 -37.90 19.15
N ARG A 308 -25.45 -37.03 19.61
CA ARG A 308 -26.08 -36.97 20.96
C ARG A 308 -25.09 -36.82 22.14
N ALA A 309 -25.09 -35.61 22.71
CA ALA A 309 -25.20 -35.23 24.12
C ALA A 309 -24.27 -35.87 25.18
N ARG A 310 -23.60 -35.03 25.99
CA ARG A 310 -23.96 -34.75 27.39
C ARG A 310 -23.07 -33.67 28.02
N CYS A 311 -23.72 -32.80 28.80
CA CYS A 311 -23.13 -31.94 29.82
C CYS A 311 -22.38 -32.75 30.90
N ARG A 312 -21.28 -32.19 31.40
CA ARG A 312 -21.06 -31.87 32.82
C ARG A 312 -20.05 -30.72 32.88
#